data_AF-A0A154MXD0-F1
#
_entry.id   AF-A0A154MXD0-F1
#
_cell.length_a   1.000
_cell.length_b   1.000
_cell.length_c   1.000
_cell.angle_alpha   90.00
_cell.angle_beta   90.00
_cell.angle_gamma   90.00
#
_symmetry.space_group_name_H-M   'P 1'
#
loop_
_entity.id
_entity.type
_entity.pdbx_description
1 polymer ?
#
loop_
_entity_poly.entity_id
_entity_poly.type
_entity_poly.pdbx_seq_one_letter_code
_entity_poly.pdbx_strand_id
1 'polypeptide(L)' 'MELAGWLDRYVDRLVRVDTKTSDALTEDQRVDLMVGLSNAAEALRSSERCDHESAERMLRSALGLIEGVDLDRFALAAP' A
#
# COMPACT_ATOMS: atom_id res chain seq x y z
N MET A 1 9.67 8.47 11.11
CA MET A 1 8.74 7.60 11.86
C MET A 1 7.25 7.90 11.66
N GLU A 2 6.81 9.05 11.11
CA GLU A 2 5.37 9.31 10.91
C GLU A 2 4.76 8.66 9.65
N LEU A 3 5.57 8.45 8.59
CA LEU A 3 5.09 7.97 7.29
C LEU A 3 4.68 6.50 7.28
N ALA A 4 5.49 5.61 7.87
CA ALA A 4 5.17 4.18 7.94
C ALA A 4 3.87 3.93 8.75
N GLY A 5 3.71 4.63 9.87
CA GLY A 5 2.48 4.56 10.67
C GLY A 5 1.27 5.24 10.03
N TRP A 6 1.47 6.08 9.03
CA TRP A 6 0.39 6.62 8.20
C TRP A 6 -0.06 5.60 7.14
N LEU A 7 0.90 4.90 6.51
CA LEU A 7 0.63 3.82 5.54
C LEU A 7 -0.15 2.67 6.18
N ASP A 8 0.27 2.20 7.36
CA ASP A 8 -0.45 1.13 8.07
C ASP A 8 -1.90 1.53 8.38
N ARG A 9 -2.13 2.78 8.83
CA ARG A 9 -3.47 3.31 9.08
C ARG A 9 -4.31 3.49 7.81
N TYR A 10 -3.68 3.76 6.68
CA TYR A 10 -4.34 3.86 5.39
C TYR A 10 -4.81 2.49 4.90
N VAL A 11 -3.98 1.45 5.05
CA VAL A 11 -4.35 0.05 4.78
C VAL A 11 -5.53 -0.39 5.63
N ASP A 12 -5.49 -0.14 6.95
CA ASP A 12 -6.59 -0.46 7.86
C ASP A 12 -7.92 0.21 7.45
N ARG A 13 -7.83 1.43 6.93
CA ARG A 13 -9.01 2.18 6.47
C ARG A 13 -9.55 1.62 5.15
N LEU A 14 -8.68 1.25 4.21
CA LEU A 14 -9.06 0.61 2.95
C LEU A 14 -9.83 -0.70 3.19
N VAL A 15 -9.38 -1.53 4.12
CA VAL A 15 -10.03 -2.80 4.48
C VAL A 15 -11.45 -2.58 5.04
N ARG A 16 -11.68 -1.48 5.78
CA ARG A 16 -12.97 -1.21 6.45
C ARG A 16 -14.07 -0.65 5.55
N VAL A 17 -13.72 -0.07 4.39
CA VAL A 17 -14.69 0.56 3.46
C VAL A 17 -15.48 -0.49 2.65
N ASP A 18 -15.15 -1.77 2.79
CA ASP A 18 -15.59 -2.89 1.98
C ASP A 18 -17.03 -3.42 2.23
N THR A 19 -18.04 -2.56 2.29
CA THR A 19 -19.42 -3.05 2.52
C THR A 19 -20.42 -2.85 1.38
N LYS A 20 -20.08 -2.25 0.22
CA LYS A 20 -21.15 -1.86 -0.72
C LYS A 20 -21.07 -2.13 -2.23
N THR A 21 -19.95 -2.49 -2.83
CA THR A 21 -19.94 -2.76 -4.28
C THR A 21 -18.67 -3.55 -4.66
N SER A 22 -18.79 -4.86 -4.83
CA SER A 22 -17.68 -5.71 -5.26
C SER A 22 -17.78 -6.02 -6.75
N ASP A 23 -16.78 -5.57 -7.50
CA ASP A 23 -16.43 -5.99 -8.85
C ASP A 23 -15.06 -6.68 -8.74
N ALA A 24 -14.93 -7.89 -9.28
CA ALA A 24 -13.76 -8.76 -9.05
C ALA A 24 -12.43 -8.09 -9.46
N LEU A 25 -12.43 -7.29 -10.53
CA LEU A 25 -11.27 -6.49 -10.96
C LEU A 25 -10.85 -5.43 -9.94
N THR A 26 -11.82 -4.92 -9.16
CA THR A 26 -11.57 -3.92 -8.11
C THR A 26 -11.03 -4.57 -6.84
N GLU A 27 -11.36 -5.84 -6.58
CA GLU A 27 -10.79 -6.60 -5.46
C GLU A 27 -9.31 -6.93 -5.70
N ASP A 28 -8.97 -7.42 -6.90
CA ASP A 28 -7.58 -7.73 -7.25
C ASP A 28 -6.66 -6.50 -7.16
N GLN A 29 -7.08 -5.37 -7.76
CA GLN A 29 -6.34 -4.11 -7.68
C GLN A 29 -6.21 -3.59 -6.24
N ARG A 30 -7.20 -3.86 -5.37
CA ARG A 30 -7.14 -3.47 -3.96
C ARG A 30 -6.16 -4.34 -3.18
N VAL A 31 -6.11 -5.65 -3.45
CA VAL A 31 -5.12 -6.55 -2.86
C VAL A 31 -3.72 -6.10 -3.27
N ASP A 32 -3.49 -5.85 -4.55
CA ASP A 32 -2.21 -5.35 -5.05
C ASP A 32 -1.82 -4.02 -4.39
N LEU A 33 -2.77 -3.10 -4.23
CA LEU A 33 -2.56 -1.84 -3.52
C LEU A 33 -2.18 -2.05 -2.05
N MET A 34 -2.89 -2.91 -1.31
CA MET A 34 -2.61 -3.16 0.11
C MET A 34 -1.24 -3.84 0.31
N VAL A 35 -0.91 -4.83 -0.52
CA VAL A 35 0.38 -5.51 -0.48
C VAL A 35 1.50 -4.53 -0.86
N GLY A 36 1.30 -3.71 -1.90
CA GLY A 36 2.25 -2.69 -2.31
C GLY A 36 2.54 -1.66 -1.22
N LEU A 37 1.50 -1.15 -0.55
CA LEU A 37 1.64 -0.22 0.57
C LEU A 37 2.34 -0.85 1.78
N SER A 38 2.04 -2.12 2.07
CA SER A 38 2.70 -2.87 3.15
C SER A 38 4.19 -3.07 2.86
N ASN A 39 4.55 -3.39 1.62
CA ASN A 39 5.94 -3.51 1.19
C ASN A 39 6.68 -2.18 1.26
N ALA A 40 6.02 -1.06 0.90
CA ALA A 40 6.59 0.27 1.05
C ALA A 40 6.84 0.62 2.53
N ALA A 41 5.90 0.29 3.42
CA ALA A 41 6.06 0.49 4.86
C ALA A 41 7.22 -0.35 5.42
N GLU A 42 7.36 -1.61 5.00
CA GLU A 42 8.47 -2.46 5.42
C GLU A 42 9.81 -1.97 4.85
N ALA A 43 9.84 -1.48 3.62
CA ALA A 43 11.05 -0.88 3.06
C ALA A 43 11.55 0.30 3.89
N LEU A 44 10.64 1.16 4.37
CA LEU A 44 10.97 2.26 5.26
C LEU A 44 11.52 1.74 6.59
N ARG A 45 10.91 0.71 7.19
CA ARG A 45 11.40 0.08 8.43
C ARG A 45 12.78 -0.57 8.25
N SER A 46 13.03 -1.24 7.12
CA SER A 46 14.35 -1.79 6.78
C SER A 46 15.39 -0.69 6.60
N SER A 47 15.03 0.41 5.93
CA SER A 47 15.92 1.57 5.77
C SER A 47 16.26 2.22 7.12
N GLU A 48 15.29 2.35 8.03
CA GLU A 48 15.51 2.85 9.40
C GLU A 48 16.47 1.94 10.21
N ARG A 49 16.53 0.64 9.90
CA ARG A 49 17.47 -0.33 10.49
C ARG A 49 18.80 -0.42 9.74
N CYS A 50 19.05 0.47 8.78
CA CYS A 50 20.22 0.46 7.88
C CYS A 50 20.34 -0.81 7.00
N ASP A 51 19.27 -1.59 6.86
CA ASP A 51 19.19 -2.72 5.92
C ASP A 51 18.72 -2.20 4.55
N HIS A 52 19.65 -1.58 3.83
CA HIS A 52 19.39 -0.93 2.55
C HIS A 52 19.04 -1.95 1.45
N GLU A 53 19.59 -3.15 1.50
CA GLU A 53 19.32 -4.19 0.49
C GLU A 53 17.88 -4.67 0.58
N SER A 54 17.40 -4.95 1.80
CA SER A 54 15.99 -5.31 2.00
C SER A 54 15.06 -4.14 1.70
N ALA A 55 15.45 -2.92 2.06
CA ALA A 55 14.66 -1.73 1.75
C ALA A 55 14.45 -1.57 0.23
N GLU A 56 15.52 -1.68 -0.55
CA GLU A 56 15.47 -1.55 -2.01
C GLU A 56 14.63 -2.67 -2.66
N ARG A 57 14.77 -3.91 -2.16
CA ARG A 57 13.98 -5.05 -2.63
C ARG A 57 12.49 -4.84 -2.39
N MET A 58 12.12 -4.41 -1.19
CA MET A 58 10.73 -4.15 -0.80
C MET A 58 10.14 -2.97 -1.58
N LEU A 59 10.91 -1.89 -1.80
CA LEU A 59 10.50 -0.74 -2.62
C LEU A 59 10.23 -1.12 -4.07
N ARG A 60 11.09 -1.92 -4.70
CA ARG A 60 10.85 -2.41 -6.07
C ARG A 60 9.59 -3.26 -6.16
N SER A 61 9.37 -4.15 -5.19
CA SER A 61 8.16 -4.96 -5.13
C SER A 61 6.91 -4.09 -4.95
N ALA A 62 6.96 -3.09 -4.06
CA ALA A 62 5.88 -2.14 -3.86
C ALA A 62 5.51 -1.38 -5.16
N LEU A 63 6.53 -0.88 -5.88
CA LEU A 63 6.33 -0.18 -7.15
C LEU A 63 5.66 -1.08 -8.20
N GLY A 64 6.13 -2.32 -8.36
CA GLY A 64 5.56 -3.25 -9.35
C GLY A 64 4.10 -3.61 -9.07
N LEU A 65 3.69 -3.64 -7.80
CA LEU A 65 2.30 -3.89 -7.42
C LEU A 65 1.41 -2.65 -7.61
N ILE A 66 1.97 -1.44 -7.47
CA ILE A 66 1.19 -0.19 -7.54
C ILE A 66 1.09 0.35 -8.98
N GLU A 67 2.06 0.08 -9.85
CA GLU A 67 2.15 0.64 -11.22
C GLU A 67 0.90 0.35 -12.08
N GLY A 68 0.21 -0.76 -11.84
CA GLY A 68 -1.03 -1.14 -12.55
C GLY A 68 -2.34 -0.76 -11.85
N VAL A 69 -2.27 -0.14 -10.66
CA VAL A 69 -3.45 0.20 -9.86
C VAL A 69 -3.97 1.60 -10.24
N ASP A 70 -5.27 1.68 -10.52
CA ASP A 70 -5.98 2.96 -10.66
C ASP A 70 -6.10 3.65 -9.30
N LEU A 71 -5.09 4.42 -8.91
CA LEU A 71 -5.01 5.09 -7.61
C LEU A 71 -6.13 6.12 -7.40
N ASP A 72 -6.64 6.75 -8.47
CA ASP A 72 -7.72 7.75 -8.38
C ASP A 72 -9.03 7.11 -7.90
N ARG A 73 -9.24 5.83 -8.21
CA ARG A 73 -10.38 5.04 -7.72
C ARG A 73 -10.32 4.76 -6.22
N PHE A 74 -9.11 4.65 -5.65
CA PHE A 74 -8.90 4.34 -4.24
C PHE A 74 -8.51 5.55 -3.40
N ALA A 75 -8.28 6.71 -4.02
CA ALA A 75 -8.00 7.95 -3.34
C ALA A 75 -9.17 8.28 -2.41
N LEU A 76 -8.90 8.27 -1.10
CA LEU A 76 -9.84 8.83 -0.14
C LEU A 76 -9.94 10.33 -0.42
N ALA A 77 -11.08 10.79 -0.93
CA ALA A 77 -11.37 12.22 -1.03
C ALA A 77 -11.11 12.84 0.35
N ALA A 78 -10.10 13.71 0.43
CA ALA A 78 -9.87 14.49 1.63
C ALA A 78 -11.12 15.35 1.88
N PRO A 79 -11.64 15.42 3.12
CA PRO A 79 -12.74 16.31 3.47
C PRO A 79 -12.38 17.78 3.27
#